data_AF-A0A5J6P3S5-F1
#
_entry.id   AF-A0A5J6P3S5-F1
#
_cell.length_a   1.000
_cell.length_b   1.000
_cell.length_c   1.000
_cell.angle_alpha   90.00
_cell.angle_beta   90.00
_cell.angle_gamma   90.00
#
_symmetry.space_group_name_H-M   'P 1'
#
loop_
_entity.id
_entity.type
_entity.pdbx_description
1 polymer ?
#
loop_
_entity_poly.entity_id
_entity_poly.type
_entity_poly.pdbx_seq_one_letter_code
_entity_poly.pdbx_strand_id
1 'polypeptide(L)'
;MKRYLQPCYLALAMLGMSSLPSLAENDHYCRAPASTKDHAAPMNYPDQFAWQLFLEVNQKAKKEYATLNGKKVELNNAVWETWIDDSENFPQHPNPANPPVWPTKADGHNLAYTSFSHQTYSNDKTSSEPDCNPDDLKNGGTCEVVYRNKATFEYIKNNNLWYQEGIADYVKTGKEIVFPIDSIEVKGNWKLIKENEKKDYHWNYTTKGQLIGLVAMHISSKAIPNWLWATFEHVDNPGRCDLLGCYDCYGVTNPVTQPNAKTFGSVYPEEPLSSALLKQYDKSGFNGTWLKEWKNYRLKGSMINFTDSYGNASLLGNSVTESGFVATSSCMGCHSRAAVTSAGQKAFPFFGELPSTAAIGNIPAEYGLQFLTANGAPNPADFYHRAGNLNNNNPYGTLQFLQTDFVWAIPMRAKSINQTTP
;
A
#
# COMPACT_ATOMS: atom_id res chain seq x y z
N MET A 1 -42.59 6.99 63.16
CA MET A 1 -41.94 5.94 62.35
C MET A 1 -42.32 6.15 60.89
N LYS A 2 -41.31 6.22 60.01
CA LYS A 2 -41.34 6.40 58.53
C LYS A 2 -42.32 7.44 57.98
N ARG A 3 -41.83 8.69 57.83
CA ARG A 3 -42.53 9.76 57.08
C ARG A 3 -42.43 9.49 55.58
N TYR A 4 -43.58 9.28 54.95
CA TYR A 4 -43.79 9.25 53.51
C TYR A 4 -43.81 10.68 52.95
N LEU A 5 -43.15 10.87 51.80
CA LEU A 5 -43.19 12.05 50.94
C LEU A 5 -43.99 11.70 49.68
N GLN A 6 -44.95 12.55 49.31
CA GLN A 6 -45.63 12.60 48.01
C GLN A 6 -46.36 13.97 47.92
N PRO A 7 -46.71 14.47 46.73
CA PRO A 7 -45.92 14.66 45.50
C PRO A 7 -46.03 16.13 44.99
N CYS A 8 -45.19 16.56 44.06
CA CYS A 8 -45.43 17.78 43.29
C CYS A 8 -45.37 17.47 41.79
N TYR A 9 -46.46 17.81 41.11
CA TYR A 9 -46.70 17.59 39.69
C TYR A 9 -45.81 18.51 38.84
N LEU A 10 -45.18 17.91 37.84
CA LEU A 10 -44.32 18.56 36.84
C LEU A 10 -45.21 19.24 35.78
N ALA A 11 -45.00 20.54 35.56
CA ALA A 11 -45.65 21.29 34.51
C ALA A 11 -44.96 21.05 33.15
N LEU A 12 -45.78 20.83 32.12
CA LEU A 12 -45.43 20.65 30.72
C LEU A 12 -44.82 21.94 30.14
N ALA A 13 -43.60 21.87 29.58
CA ALA A 13 -43.07 22.90 28.70
C ALA A 13 -43.02 22.35 27.26
N MET A 14 -43.80 22.95 26.37
CA MET A 14 -43.72 22.72 24.93
C MET A 14 -42.41 23.30 24.40
N LEU A 15 -41.48 22.44 23.96
CA LEU A 15 -40.32 22.85 23.19
C LEU A 15 -40.63 22.68 21.70
N GLY A 16 -40.50 23.79 20.97
CA GLY A 16 -40.72 23.86 19.54
C GLY A 16 -39.81 22.92 18.76
N MET A 17 -40.34 22.36 17.68
CA MET A 17 -39.60 21.61 16.68
C MET A 17 -38.58 22.54 16.02
N SER A 18 -37.35 22.52 16.50
CA SER A 18 -36.19 22.99 15.74
C SER A 18 -35.92 21.98 14.63
N SER A 19 -36.08 22.39 13.38
CA SER A 19 -35.59 21.69 12.21
C SER A 19 -34.14 21.26 12.41
N LEU A 20 -33.86 19.96 12.34
CA LEU A 20 -32.51 19.41 12.32
C LEU A 20 -31.73 20.06 11.15
N PRO A 21 -30.52 20.59 11.37
CA PRO A 21 -29.70 21.05 10.27
C PRO A 21 -29.24 19.82 9.46
N SER A 22 -29.73 19.70 8.24
CA SER A 22 -29.08 18.89 7.21
C SER A 22 -27.89 19.68 6.66
N LEU A 23 -26.78 18.98 6.34
CA LEU A 23 -25.54 19.46 5.71
C LEU A 23 -24.49 20.13 6.65
N ALA A 24 -23.84 19.37 7.55
CA ALA A 24 -22.58 19.83 8.19
C ALA A 24 -21.72 18.75 8.90
N GLU A 25 -21.84 17.45 8.62
CA GLU A 25 -21.01 16.42 9.32
C GLU A 25 -19.63 16.16 8.67
N ASN A 26 -19.38 16.65 7.45
CA ASN A 26 -18.14 16.36 6.71
C ASN A 26 -17.00 17.37 6.90
N ASP A 27 -17.26 18.56 7.48
CA ASP A 27 -16.24 19.61 7.63
C ASP A 27 -15.15 19.28 8.68
N HIS A 28 -15.39 18.29 9.54
CA HIS A 28 -14.41 17.88 10.56
C HIS A 28 -13.30 16.96 10.04
N TYR A 29 -13.48 16.30 8.89
CA TYR A 29 -12.51 15.32 8.37
C TYR A 29 -11.45 15.96 7.46
N CYS A 30 -11.78 17.03 6.74
CA CYS A 30 -10.91 17.56 5.70
C CYS A 30 -10.40 18.96 6.01
N ARG A 31 -9.07 19.13 5.94
CA ARG A 31 -8.44 20.44 5.95
C ARG A 31 -8.45 21.02 4.53
N ALA A 32 -8.61 22.34 4.42
CA ALA A 32 -8.47 23.03 3.15
C ALA A 32 -7.07 22.77 2.54
N PRO A 33 -6.94 22.51 1.23
CA PRO A 33 -5.65 22.17 0.62
C PRO A 33 -4.55 23.21 0.88
N ALA A 34 -3.31 22.75 0.99
CA ALA A 34 -2.14 23.60 1.13
C ALA A 34 -1.98 24.52 -0.08
N SER A 35 -1.63 25.80 0.20
CA SER A 35 -1.00 26.65 -0.81
C SER A 35 0.36 26.06 -1.21
N THR A 36 0.81 26.29 -2.45
CA THR A 36 1.78 25.46 -3.20
C THR A 36 3.23 25.41 -2.67
N LYS A 37 3.50 25.64 -1.38
CA LYS A 37 4.85 25.63 -0.77
C LYS A 37 4.85 25.21 0.72
N ASP A 38 4.07 24.21 1.12
CA ASP A 38 4.16 23.66 2.49
C ASP A 38 5.13 22.47 2.51
N HIS A 39 6.31 22.63 3.14
CA HIS A 39 7.27 21.53 3.34
C HIS A 39 6.74 20.46 4.33
N ALA A 40 5.75 20.81 5.16
CA ALA A 40 5.02 19.87 6.00
C ALA A 40 3.77 19.31 5.30
N ALA A 41 3.60 19.55 3.98
CA ALA A 41 2.44 19.05 3.23
C ALA A 41 2.19 17.55 3.39
N PRO A 42 3.20 16.66 3.41
CA PRO A 42 2.94 15.24 3.64
C PRO A 42 2.28 14.94 4.99
N MET A 43 2.53 15.74 6.03
CA MET A 43 1.91 15.58 7.36
C MET A 43 0.59 16.34 7.51
N ASN A 44 0.50 17.54 6.92
CA ASN A 44 -0.66 18.43 7.10
C ASN A 44 -1.78 18.16 6.10
N TYR A 45 -1.43 17.71 4.89
CA TYR A 45 -2.32 17.50 3.74
C TYR A 45 -1.95 16.20 3.01
N PRO A 46 -2.02 15.05 3.71
CA PRO A 46 -1.50 13.79 3.19
C PRO A 46 -2.20 13.33 1.91
N ASP A 47 -3.51 13.56 1.76
CA ASP A 47 -4.24 13.22 0.52
C ASP A 47 -3.80 14.08 -0.68
N GLN A 48 -3.55 15.38 -0.46
CA GLN A 48 -3.01 16.25 -1.50
C GLN A 48 -1.61 15.80 -1.91
N PHE A 49 -0.76 15.44 -0.95
CA PHE A 49 0.58 14.93 -1.24
C PHE A 49 0.53 13.55 -1.92
N ALA A 50 -0.39 12.67 -1.52
CA ALA A 50 -0.64 11.39 -2.19
C ALA A 50 -1.00 11.59 -3.67
N TRP A 51 -1.87 12.54 -3.99
CA TRP A 51 -2.19 12.90 -5.37
C TRP A 51 -1.00 13.53 -6.12
N GLN A 52 -0.15 14.31 -5.44
CA GLN A 52 1.07 14.83 -6.06
C GLN A 52 2.04 13.70 -6.44
N LEU A 53 2.27 12.75 -5.52
CA LEU A 53 3.05 11.55 -5.79
C LEU A 53 2.43 10.74 -6.93
N PHE A 54 1.11 10.53 -6.91
CA PHE A 54 0.40 9.84 -7.98
C PHE A 54 0.68 10.47 -9.34
N LEU A 55 0.58 11.80 -9.46
CA LEU A 55 0.85 12.51 -10.72
C LEU A 55 2.33 12.49 -11.11
N GLU A 56 3.24 12.44 -10.15
CA GLU A 56 4.69 12.37 -10.38
C GLU A 56 5.09 10.99 -10.92
N VAL A 57 4.70 9.92 -10.22
CA VAL A 57 5.11 8.57 -10.58
C VAL A 57 4.38 8.08 -11.84
N ASN A 58 3.15 8.54 -12.07
CA ASN A 58 2.34 8.20 -13.24
C ASN A 58 2.53 9.14 -14.45
N GLN A 59 3.61 9.92 -14.47
CA GLN A 59 4.02 10.62 -15.68
C GLN A 59 4.24 9.63 -16.82
N LYS A 60 3.93 10.05 -18.05
CA LYS A 60 4.18 9.22 -19.23
C LYS A 60 5.69 9.04 -19.41
N ALA A 61 6.16 7.80 -19.43
CA ALA A 61 7.56 7.52 -19.68
C ALA A 61 7.94 7.81 -21.14
N LYS A 62 9.25 7.73 -21.42
CA LYS A 62 9.73 7.72 -22.81
C LYS A 62 9.14 6.51 -23.54
N LYS A 63 9.00 6.60 -24.87
CA LYS A 63 8.49 5.48 -25.66
C LYS A 63 9.40 4.27 -25.53
N GLU A 64 8.83 3.16 -25.12
CA GLU A 64 9.51 1.87 -25.01
C GLU A 64 8.76 0.83 -25.84
N TYR A 65 9.47 -0.23 -26.22
CA TYR A 65 8.93 -1.28 -27.05
C TYR A 65 9.34 -2.64 -26.53
N ALA A 66 8.41 -3.60 -26.60
CA ALA A 66 8.68 -5.00 -26.35
C ALA A 66 8.61 -5.81 -27.64
N THR A 67 9.22 -6.99 -27.65
CA THR A 67 9.00 -8.00 -28.69
C THR A 67 8.10 -9.08 -28.12
N LEU A 68 6.82 -9.08 -28.52
CA LEU A 68 5.83 -10.05 -28.10
C LEU A 68 5.45 -10.94 -29.28
N ASN A 69 5.60 -12.25 -29.15
CA ASN A 69 5.30 -13.22 -30.21
C ASN A 69 5.95 -12.85 -31.56
N GLY A 70 7.21 -12.40 -31.51
CA GLY A 70 7.99 -11.98 -32.69
C GLY A 70 7.58 -10.62 -33.29
N LYS A 71 6.67 -9.87 -32.65
CA LYS A 71 6.23 -8.55 -33.10
C LYS A 71 6.68 -7.46 -32.14
N LYS A 72 7.16 -6.34 -32.70
CA LYS A 72 7.45 -5.12 -31.94
C LYS A 72 6.13 -4.45 -31.56
N VAL A 73 5.91 -4.24 -30.26
CA VAL A 73 4.76 -3.54 -29.71
C VAL A 73 5.23 -2.33 -28.90
N GLU A 74 4.48 -1.22 -28.95
CA GLU A 74 4.71 -0.07 -28.07
C GLU A 74 4.12 -0.36 -26.69
N LEU A 75 4.90 -0.10 -25.64
CA LEU A 75 4.46 -0.19 -24.25
C LEU A 75 3.84 1.13 -23.82
N ASN A 76 2.94 1.10 -22.83
CA ASN A 76 2.27 2.28 -22.30
C ASN A 76 2.83 2.68 -20.93
N ASN A 77 4.15 2.61 -20.76
CA ASN A 77 4.81 2.78 -19.47
C ASN A 77 4.59 4.17 -18.85
N ALA A 78 4.25 4.19 -17.57
CA ALA A 78 4.45 5.29 -16.65
C ALA A 78 5.90 5.31 -16.12
N VAL A 79 6.33 6.42 -15.53
CA VAL A 79 7.70 6.58 -15.01
C VAL A 79 8.07 5.52 -13.98
N TRP A 80 7.15 5.14 -13.09
CA TRP A 80 7.45 4.10 -12.08
C TRP A 80 7.69 2.71 -12.69
N GLU A 81 7.12 2.41 -13.85
CA GLU A 81 7.35 1.14 -14.56
C GLU A 81 8.74 1.06 -15.19
N THR A 82 9.51 2.16 -15.18
CA THR A 82 10.93 2.18 -15.61
C THR A 82 11.90 2.13 -14.43
N TRP A 83 11.39 1.94 -13.22
CA TRP A 83 12.21 1.78 -12.02
C TRP A 83 12.64 0.31 -11.85
N ILE A 84 13.43 0.01 -10.83
CA ILE A 84 13.82 -1.39 -10.56
C ILE A 84 12.68 -2.16 -9.89
N ASP A 85 12.41 -3.38 -10.36
CA ASP A 85 11.43 -4.28 -9.75
C ASP A 85 12.03 -5.20 -8.67
N ASP A 86 11.18 -6.02 -8.02
CA ASP A 86 11.59 -7.02 -7.03
C ASP A 86 12.64 -8.01 -7.56
N SER A 87 12.49 -8.50 -8.80
CA SER A 87 13.33 -9.55 -9.38
C SER A 87 14.73 -9.06 -9.73
N GLU A 88 14.82 -7.83 -10.20
CA GLU A 88 16.08 -7.15 -10.53
C GLU A 88 16.80 -6.65 -9.26
N ASN A 89 16.04 -6.17 -8.27
CA ASN A 89 16.60 -5.66 -7.02
C ASN A 89 17.02 -6.78 -6.06
N PHE A 90 16.31 -7.92 -6.06
CA PHE A 90 16.55 -9.08 -5.21
C PHE A 90 16.67 -10.37 -6.06
N PRO A 91 17.82 -10.58 -6.72
CA PRO A 91 18.01 -11.72 -7.61
C PRO A 91 17.90 -13.07 -6.86
N GLN A 92 17.34 -14.08 -7.52
CA GLN A 92 17.21 -15.44 -6.95
C GLN A 92 18.57 -16.09 -6.64
N HIS A 93 19.60 -15.73 -7.40
CA HIS A 93 20.97 -16.19 -7.22
C HIS A 93 21.90 -14.98 -7.01
N PRO A 94 21.92 -14.41 -5.79
CA PRO A 94 22.70 -13.22 -5.53
C PRO A 94 24.20 -13.49 -5.66
N ASN A 95 24.91 -12.59 -6.34
CA ASN A 95 26.36 -12.62 -6.48
C ASN A 95 26.94 -11.27 -6.04
N PRO A 96 27.55 -11.16 -4.85
CA PRO A 96 28.10 -9.89 -4.35
C PRO A 96 29.15 -9.24 -5.29
N ALA A 97 29.82 -10.03 -6.15
CA ALA A 97 30.73 -9.49 -7.16
C ALA A 97 30.01 -8.84 -8.36
N ASN A 98 28.71 -9.10 -8.53
CA ASN A 98 27.85 -8.52 -9.55
C ASN A 98 26.54 -8.01 -8.92
N PRO A 99 26.58 -6.89 -8.18
CA PRO A 99 25.41 -6.36 -7.49
C PRO A 99 24.33 -5.89 -8.47
N PRO A 100 23.06 -5.82 -8.05
CA PRO A 100 21.97 -5.23 -8.83
C PRO A 100 22.36 -3.88 -9.45
N VAL A 101 21.85 -3.63 -10.65
CA VAL A 101 22.15 -2.43 -11.43
C VAL A 101 20.84 -1.70 -11.69
N TRP A 102 20.86 -0.38 -11.53
CA TRP A 102 19.70 0.45 -11.88
C TRP A 102 19.37 0.22 -13.36
N PRO A 103 18.11 0.01 -13.74
CA PRO A 103 17.75 -0.14 -15.14
C PRO A 103 18.19 1.08 -15.96
N THR A 104 19.07 0.86 -16.95
CA THR A 104 19.66 1.94 -17.77
C THR A 104 19.09 2.00 -19.18
N LYS A 105 18.36 0.97 -19.60
CA LYS A 105 17.83 0.87 -20.96
C LYS A 105 16.32 0.77 -20.93
N ALA A 106 15.70 1.54 -21.81
CA ALA A 106 14.35 1.35 -22.33
C ALA A 106 14.22 0.06 -23.17
N ASP A 107 14.99 -0.98 -22.84
CA ASP A 107 14.81 -2.32 -23.38
C ASP A 107 13.56 -2.82 -22.66
N GLY A 108 12.40 -2.45 -23.21
CA GLY A 108 11.10 -2.43 -22.55
C GLY A 108 11.02 -3.52 -21.49
N HIS A 109 10.93 -3.09 -20.22
CA HIS A 109 10.72 -4.00 -19.12
C HIS A 109 9.47 -4.81 -19.48
N ASN A 110 9.67 -6.03 -19.97
CA ASN A 110 8.58 -6.97 -20.08
C ASN A 110 8.22 -7.25 -18.64
N LEU A 111 7.10 -6.69 -18.21
CA LEU A 111 6.74 -6.65 -16.81
C LEU A 111 6.63 -8.08 -16.31
N ALA A 112 7.59 -8.46 -15.46
CA ALA A 112 7.69 -9.76 -14.82
C ALA A 112 6.88 -9.65 -13.52
N TYR A 113 5.67 -10.20 -13.56
CA TYR A 113 4.74 -10.06 -12.45
C TYR A 113 4.82 -11.24 -11.51
N THR A 114 4.56 -11.01 -10.22
CA THR A 114 4.25 -12.11 -9.32
C THR A 114 2.74 -12.29 -9.25
N SER A 115 2.20 -13.48 -9.57
CA SER A 115 0.78 -13.73 -9.32
C SER A 115 0.54 -13.94 -7.84
N PHE A 116 -0.52 -13.32 -7.33
CA PHE A 116 -1.03 -13.55 -5.98
C PHE A 116 -2.41 -14.18 -6.10
N SER A 117 -2.51 -15.51 -6.04
CA SER A 117 -3.81 -16.17 -5.98
C SER A 117 -4.33 -16.15 -4.54
N HIS A 118 -5.22 -15.20 -4.25
CA HIS A 118 -5.91 -15.12 -2.95
C HIS A 118 -6.88 -16.30 -2.71
N GLN A 119 -7.14 -17.17 -3.70
CA GLN A 119 -8.22 -18.15 -3.59
C GLN A 119 -7.91 -19.38 -2.74
N THR A 120 -6.66 -19.68 -2.40
CA THR A 120 -6.34 -20.69 -1.40
C THR A 120 -4.90 -20.50 -0.94
N TYR A 121 -4.69 -19.85 0.22
CA TYR A 121 -3.48 -20.11 1.01
C TYR A 121 -3.61 -21.52 1.61
N SER A 122 -3.63 -22.53 0.73
CA SER A 122 -3.22 -23.87 1.14
C SER A 122 -1.73 -23.76 1.45
N ASN A 123 -1.36 -24.16 2.67
CA ASN A 123 0.02 -24.37 3.07
C ASN A 123 0.83 -24.96 1.90
N ASP A 124 1.94 -24.31 1.56
CA ASP A 124 2.75 -24.54 0.35
C ASP A 124 2.15 -24.10 -0.99
N LYS A 125 2.66 -22.98 -1.51
CA LYS A 125 3.79 -23.03 -2.45
C LYS A 125 4.44 -21.66 -2.55
N THR A 126 5.75 -21.64 -2.38
CA THR A 126 6.63 -20.64 -2.99
C THR A 126 6.37 -20.62 -4.49
N SER A 127 5.48 -19.75 -4.99
CA SER A 127 5.42 -19.48 -6.43
C SER A 127 6.66 -18.65 -6.79
N SER A 128 7.72 -19.40 -7.10
CA SER A 128 8.97 -18.92 -7.67
C SER A 128 8.85 -18.61 -9.17
N GLU A 129 7.64 -18.50 -9.70
CA GLU A 129 7.41 -18.07 -11.08
C GLU A 129 7.41 -16.54 -11.09
N PRO A 130 8.42 -15.89 -11.70
CA PRO A 130 8.50 -14.43 -11.82
C PRO A 130 7.51 -13.87 -12.86
N ASP A 131 6.48 -14.63 -13.22
CA ASP A 131 5.50 -14.21 -14.23
C ASP A 131 4.07 -14.42 -13.76
N CYS A 132 3.18 -13.54 -14.23
CA CYS A 132 1.74 -13.67 -14.09
C CYS A 132 1.33 -15.08 -14.47
N ASN A 133 0.88 -15.90 -13.52
CA ASN A 133 0.26 -17.17 -13.86
C ASN A 133 -0.98 -16.90 -14.72
N PRO A 134 -0.99 -17.31 -16.01
CA PRO A 134 -2.09 -17.03 -16.90
C PRO A 134 -3.41 -17.62 -16.41
N ASP A 135 -3.36 -18.71 -15.65
CA ASP A 135 -4.56 -19.36 -15.14
C ASP A 135 -5.15 -18.63 -13.93
N ASP A 136 -4.31 -18.06 -13.05
CA ASP A 136 -4.78 -17.18 -11.98
C ASP A 136 -5.52 -15.96 -12.55
N LEU A 137 -4.92 -15.32 -13.56
CA LEU A 137 -5.52 -14.19 -14.26
C LEU A 137 -6.85 -14.54 -14.97
N LYS A 138 -6.93 -15.70 -15.63
CA LYS A 138 -8.17 -16.16 -16.28
C LYS A 138 -9.28 -16.45 -15.28
N ASN A 139 -8.92 -16.88 -14.07
CA ASN A 139 -9.87 -17.17 -13.00
C ASN A 139 -10.25 -15.92 -12.17
N GLY A 140 -9.93 -14.71 -12.67
CA GLY A 140 -10.27 -13.44 -12.01
C GLY A 140 -9.27 -13.00 -10.94
N GLY A 141 -8.12 -13.65 -10.85
CA GLY A 141 -7.00 -13.22 -10.01
C GLY A 141 -6.31 -11.96 -10.54
N THR A 142 -5.38 -11.42 -9.75
CA THR A 142 -4.57 -10.27 -10.14
C THR A 142 -3.08 -10.58 -10.09
N CYS A 143 -2.32 -9.79 -10.82
CA CYS A 143 -0.86 -9.81 -10.83
C CYS A 143 -0.32 -8.62 -10.06
N GLU A 144 0.63 -8.86 -9.15
CA GLU A 144 1.26 -7.83 -8.36
C GLU A 144 2.69 -7.57 -8.83
N VAL A 145 3.07 -6.29 -8.90
CA VAL A 145 4.45 -5.82 -9.05
C VAL A 145 4.78 -4.78 -8.01
N VAL A 146 6.05 -4.72 -7.62
CA VAL A 146 6.60 -3.69 -6.74
C VAL A 146 7.84 -3.08 -7.37
N TYR A 147 7.84 -1.76 -7.50
CA TYR A 147 8.91 -0.96 -8.07
C TYR A 147 9.47 0.02 -7.05
N ARG A 148 10.76 0.31 -7.16
CA ARG A 148 11.49 1.17 -6.22
C ARG A 148 12.23 2.24 -6.98
N ASN A 149 12.05 3.49 -6.59
CA ASN A 149 12.78 4.56 -7.23
C ASN A 149 14.30 4.46 -6.95
N LYS A 150 15.07 5.30 -7.65
CA LYS A 150 16.53 5.24 -7.62
C LYS A 150 17.11 5.42 -6.21
N ALA A 151 16.53 6.30 -5.39
CA ALA A 151 16.97 6.53 -4.02
C ALA A 151 16.85 5.27 -3.15
N THR A 152 15.68 4.61 -3.20
CA THR A 152 15.44 3.35 -2.50
C THR A 152 16.39 2.25 -2.99
N PHE A 153 16.55 2.11 -4.31
CA PHE A 153 17.47 1.15 -4.91
C PHE A 153 18.92 1.35 -4.45
N GLU A 154 19.44 2.58 -4.58
CA GLU A 154 20.83 2.88 -4.23
C GLU A 154 21.08 2.65 -2.74
N TYR A 155 20.11 2.97 -1.88
CA TYR A 155 20.22 2.67 -0.45
C TYR A 155 20.32 1.18 -0.17
N ILE A 156 19.44 0.35 -0.77
CA ILE A 156 19.47 -1.11 -0.62
C ILE A 156 20.80 -1.67 -1.12
N LYS A 157 21.24 -1.25 -2.31
CA LYS A 157 22.48 -1.70 -2.93
C LYS A 157 23.71 -1.34 -2.10
N ASN A 158 23.86 -0.06 -1.74
CA ASN A 158 25.05 0.46 -1.08
C ASN A 158 25.24 -0.08 0.34
N ASN A 159 24.16 -0.54 0.97
CA ASN A 159 24.17 -1.16 2.30
C ASN A 159 24.10 -2.70 2.25
N ASN A 160 24.23 -3.32 1.06
CA ASN A 160 24.15 -4.76 0.87
C ASN A 160 22.86 -5.41 1.41
N LEU A 161 21.73 -4.69 1.36
CA LEU A 161 20.45 -5.15 1.89
C LEU A 161 19.66 -6.03 0.91
N TRP A 162 20.26 -6.44 -0.21
CA TRP A 162 19.61 -7.19 -1.30
C TRP A 162 19.85 -8.71 -1.25
N TYR A 163 20.67 -9.20 -0.32
CA TYR A 163 20.96 -10.62 -0.10
C TYR A 163 21.22 -10.90 1.39
N GLN A 164 20.98 -12.13 1.84
CA GLN A 164 20.90 -12.46 3.27
C GLN A 164 22.22 -12.25 4.02
N GLU A 165 23.36 -12.64 3.44
CA GLU A 165 24.67 -12.47 4.07
C GLU A 165 25.03 -10.99 4.23
N GLY A 166 24.70 -10.15 3.24
CA GLY A 166 24.91 -8.71 3.31
C GLY A 166 24.06 -8.05 4.39
N ILE A 167 22.80 -8.47 4.53
CA ILE A 167 21.92 -8.05 5.62
C ILE A 167 22.50 -8.49 6.97
N ALA A 168 22.95 -9.73 7.10
CA ALA A 168 23.54 -10.24 8.34
C ALA A 168 24.78 -9.42 8.75
N ASP A 169 25.61 -9.02 7.79
CA ASP A 169 26.75 -8.13 8.03
C ASP A 169 26.32 -6.72 8.41
N TYR A 170 25.26 -6.17 7.81
CA TYR A 170 24.69 -4.89 8.19
C TYR A 170 24.20 -4.90 9.65
N VAL A 171 23.49 -5.95 10.07
CA VAL A 171 22.96 -6.07 11.45
C VAL A 171 24.10 -5.99 12.48
N LYS A 172 25.27 -6.59 12.19
CA LYS A 172 26.45 -6.55 13.08
C LYS A 172 27.01 -5.14 13.28
N THR A 173 26.73 -4.20 12.38
CA THR A 173 27.18 -2.81 12.52
C THR A 173 26.46 -2.06 13.64
N GLY A 174 25.29 -2.56 14.09
CA GLY A 174 24.44 -1.90 15.08
C GLY A 174 23.75 -0.63 14.56
N LYS A 175 23.86 -0.33 13.26
CA LYS A 175 23.17 0.80 12.63
C LYS A 175 21.71 0.46 12.34
N GLU A 176 20.84 1.46 12.45
CA GLU A 176 19.47 1.38 11.97
C GLU A 176 19.43 1.43 10.43
N ILE A 177 18.41 0.82 9.84
CA ILE A 177 18.06 1.02 8.45
C ILE A 177 17.15 2.25 8.42
N VAL A 178 17.56 3.29 7.69
CA VAL A 178 16.81 4.55 7.55
C VAL A 178 16.93 4.98 6.09
N PHE A 179 15.84 4.84 5.34
CA PHE A 179 15.84 5.20 3.93
C PHE A 179 15.95 6.73 3.74
N PRO A 180 16.53 7.17 2.61
CA PRO A 180 16.53 8.57 2.19
C PRO A 180 15.10 9.15 2.08
N ILE A 181 14.94 10.44 2.35
CA ILE A 181 13.61 11.10 2.31
C ILE A 181 12.95 11.10 0.91
N ASP A 182 13.75 10.92 -0.14
CA ASP A 182 13.31 10.80 -1.52
C ASP A 182 12.96 9.35 -1.90
N SER A 183 13.03 8.38 -0.98
CA SER A 183 12.62 7.00 -1.24
C SER A 183 11.12 6.87 -1.50
N ILE A 184 10.79 6.14 -2.57
CA ILE A 184 9.42 5.82 -3.00
C ILE A 184 9.36 4.33 -3.38
N GLU A 185 8.29 3.65 -2.97
CA GLU A 185 7.88 2.36 -3.55
C GLU A 185 6.49 2.48 -4.17
N VAL A 186 6.30 1.83 -5.33
CA VAL A 186 5.00 1.71 -5.99
C VAL A 186 4.68 0.24 -6.12
N LYS A 187 3.52 -0.16 -5.62
CA LYS A 187 2.97 -1.51 -5.82
C LYS A 187 1.75 -1.40 -6.71
N GLY A 188 1.66 -2.22 -7.75
CA GLY A 188 0.52 -2.24 -8.67
C GLY A 188 -0.08 -3.63 -8.80
N ASN A 189 -1.42 -3.72 -8.77
CA ASN A 189 -2.16 -4.93 -9.09
C ASN A 189 -2.86 -4.79 -10.45
N TRP A 190 -2.77 -5.82 -11.26
CA TRP A 190 -3.19 -5.82 -12.67
C TRP A 190 -4.14 -6.99 -12.96
N LYS A 191 -5.10 -6.79 -13.86
CA LYS A 191 -6.01 -7.83 -14.36
C LYS A 191 -5.96 -7.93 -15.88
N LEU A 192 -6.43 -9.03 -16.46
CA LEU A 192 -6.64 -9.13 -17.91
C LEU A 192 -7.69 -8.11 -18.37
N ILE A 193 -7.40 -7.44 -19.48
CA ILE A 193 -8.35 -6.58 -20.18
C ILE A 193 -8.36 -6.90 -21.67
N LYS A 194 -9.36 -6.40 -22.37
CA LYS A 194 -9.55 -6.49 -23.82
C LYS A 194 -9.03 -5.21 -24.48
N GLU A 195 -8.73 -5.31 -25.78
CA GLU A 195 -8.17 -4.17 -26.54
C GLU A 195 -9.08 -2.92 -26.51
N ASN A 196 -10.40 -3.11 -26.48
CA ASN A 196 -11.37 -2.01 -26.40
C ASN A 196 -11.44 -1.33 -25.01
N GLU A 197 -10.84 -1.93 -23.98
CA GLU A 197 -10.79 -1.42 -22.61
C GLU A 197 -9.53 -0.59 -22.35
N LYS A 198 -8.53 -0.57 -23.26
CA LYS A 198 -7.31 0.26 -23.13
C LYS A 198 -7.57 1.75 -22.92
N LYS A 199 -8.71 2.25 -23.40
CA LYS A 199 -9.10 3.66 -23.23
C LYS A 199 -9.52 4.00 -21.79
N ASP A 200 -9.83 2.98 -21.00
CA ASP A 200 -10.36 3.12 -19.64
C ASP A 200 -9.29 2.76 -18.58
N TYR A 201 -8.35 1.87 -18.88
CA TYR A 201 -7.32 1.44 -17.94
C TYR A 201 -5.95 1.97 -18.32
N HIS A 202 -5.10 2.32 -17.34
CA HIS A 202 -3.66 2.27 -17.58
C HIS A 202 -3.27 0.83 -17.87
N TRP A 203 -2.71 0.56 -19.05
CA TRP A 203 -2.56 -0.80 -19.57
C TRP A 203 -1.12 -1.15 -19.91
N ASN A 204 -0.80 -2.45 -19.93
CA ASN A 204 0.47 -2.94 -20.41
C ASN A 204 0.38 -4.40 -20.86
N TYR A 205 1.52 -5.03 -21.13
CA TYR A 205 1.61 -6.45 -21.48
C TYR A 205 2.40 -7.25 -20.44
N THR A 206 2.00 -8.51 -20.24
CA THR A 206 2.83 -9.50 -19.55
C THR A 206 3.99 -9.94 -20.42
N THR A 207 5.00 -10.61 -19.84
CA THR A 207 6.10 -11.24 -20.59
C THR A 207 5.59 -12.27 -21.62
N LYS A 208 4.45 -12.90 -21.35
CA LYS A 208 3.73 -13.82 -22.25
C LYS A 208 2.83 -13.11 -23.28
N GLY A 209 2.80 -11.79 -23.27
CA GLY A 209 2.07 -10.95 -24.22
C GLY A 209 0.56 -10.83 -23.98
N GLN A 210 0.09 -11.10 -22.77
CA GLN A 210 -1.31 -10.88 -22.39
C GLN A 210 -1.52 -9.40 -22.09
N LEU A 211 -2.63 -8.83 -22.59
CA LEU A 211 -3.00 -7.45 -22.30
C LEU A 211 -3.63 -7.35 -20.91
N ILE A 212 -3.14 -6.41 -20.13
CA ILE A 212 -3.54 -6.20 -18.73
C ILE A 212 -3.77 -4.72 -18.43
N GLY A 213 -4.62 -4.45 -17.44
CA GLY A 213 -4.97 -3.12 -16.95
C GLY A 213 -4.74 -3.02 -15.44
N LEU A 214 -4.18 -1.89 -15.00
CA LEU A 214 -3.92 -1.59 -13.61
C LEU A 214 -5.25 -1.34 -12.89
N VAL A 215 -5.50 -2.06 -11.80
CA VAL A 215 -6.74 -1.96 -11.03
C VAL A 215 -6.54 -1.42 -9.62
N ALA A 216 -5.36 -1.56 -9.06
CA ALA A 216 -5.03 -1.05 -7.73
C ALA A 216 -3.56 -0.64 -7.66
N MET A 217 -3.26 0.36 -6.84
CA MET A 217 -1.92 0.90 -6.68
C MET A 217 -1.69 1.37 -5.25
N HIS A 218 -0.61 0.94 -4.63
CA HIS A 218 -0.05 1.60 -3.44
C HIS A 218 1.13 2.46 -3.83
N ILE A 219 1.21 3.62 -3.20
CA ILE A 219 2.39 4.47 -3.23
C ILE A 219 2.81 4.69 -1.78
N SER A 220 4.05 4.33 -1.46
CA SER A 220 4.67 4.66 -0.17
C SER A 220 5.86 5.60 -0.37
N SER A 221 6.05 6.54 0.55
CA SER A 221 7.14 7.52 0.49
C SER A 221 7.75 7.82 1.86
N LYS A 222 9.08 7.90 1.92
CA LYS A 222 9.86 8.26 3.11
C LYS A 222 9.90 9.78 3.38
N ALA A 223 9.07 10.57 2.70
CA ALA A 223 9.00 12.02 2.88
C ALA A 223 8.73 12.46 4.34
N ILE A 224 8.27 11.54 5.21
CA ILE A 224 8.09 11.72 6.65
C ILE A 224 8.64 10.53 7.44
N PRO A 225 8.94 10.68 8.74
CA PRO A 225 9.57 9.61 9.54
C PRO A 225 8.84 8.27 9.50
N ASN A 226 7.51 8.27 9.65
CA ASN A 226 6.70 7.05 9.68
C ASN A 226 6.30 6.53 8.29
N TRP A 227 6.86 7.09 7.21
CA TRP A 227 6.39 6.95 5.83
C TRP A 227 4.95 7.45 5.63
N LEU A 228 4.68 7.97 4.43
CA LEU A 228 3.32 8.15 3.95
C LEU A 228 2.94 6.92 3.13
N TRP A 229 1.71 6.44 3.30
CA TRP A 229 1.10 5.36 2.53
C TRP A 229 -0.16 5.89 1.88
N ALA A 230 -0.36 5.60 0.61
CA ALA A 230 -1.58 5.93 -0.11
C ALA A 230 -2.01 4.76 -0.98
N THR A 231 -3.32 4.50 -1.02
CA THR A 231 -3.88 3.43 -1.85
C THR A 231 -4.92 3.98 -2.82
N PHE A 232 -4.76 3.62 -4.09
CA PHE A 232 -5.60 4.03 -5.21
C PHE A 232 -6.25 2.82 -5.84
N GLU A 233 -7.48 2.99 -6.27
CA GLU A 233 -8.25 1.95 -6.96
C GLU A 233 -8.90 2.50 -8.23
N HIS A 234 -9.02 1.62 -9.23
CA HIS A 234 -9.81 1.91 -10.41
C HIS A 234 -11.29 2.02 -10.05
N VAL A 235 -12.02 2.93 -10.68
CA VAL A 235 -13.44 3.22 -10.38
C VAL A 235 -14.35 2.00 -10.57
N ASP A 236 -13.99 1.10 -11.49
CA ASP A 236 -14.72 -0.14 -11.76
C ASP A 236 -14.53 -1.24 -10.69
N ASN A 237 -13.65 -1.05 -9.71
CA ASN A 237 -13.44 -2.08 -8.69
C ASN A 237 -14.68 -2.28 -7.82
N PRO A 238 -15.23 -3.51 -7.74
CA PRO A 238 -16.35 -3.81 -6.87
C PRO A 238 -15.90 -3.74 -5.40
N GLY A 239 -16.74 -3.15 -4.56
CA GLY A 239 -16.53 -3.16 -3.12
C GLY A 239 -15.43 -2.23 -2.61
N ARG A 240 -14.94 -1.31 -3.44
CA ARG A 240 -13.82 -0.41 -3.09
C ARG A 240 -14.01 0.29 -1.74
N CYS A 241 -15.22 0.71 -1.35
CA CYS A 241 -15.46 1.41 -0.08
C CYS A 241 -16.26 0.58 0.96
N ASP A 242 -16.45 -0.73 0.77
CA ASP A 242 -17.41 -1.50 1.58
C ASP A 242 -17.08 -1.57 3.07
N LEU A 243 -15.81 -1.89 3.39
CA LEU A 243 -15.40 -2.24 4.76
C LEU A 243 -14.85 -1.06 5.55
N LEU A 244 -13.88 -0.35 4.97
CA LEU A 244 -13.20 0.76 5.64
C LEU A 244 -13.71 2.12 5.19
N GLY A 245 -14.55 2.17 4.15
CA GLY A 245 -14.91 3.42 3.48
C GLY A 245 -13.81 3.91 2.54
N CYS A 246 -14.03 5.09 1.97
CA CYS A 246 -13.04 5.84 1.20
C CYS A 246 -13.01 7.28 1.70
N TYR A 247 -11.81 7.80 1.92
CA TYR A 247 -11.55 9.14 2.41
C TYR A 247 -10.54 9.81 1.48
N ASP A 248 -10.98 10.83 0.75
CA ASP A 248 -10.14 11.60 -0.16
C ASP A 248 -10.51 13.08 -0.07
N CYS A 249 -9.83 13.78 0.84
CA CYS A 249 -10.04 15.18 1.13
C CYS A 249 -9.55 16.14 0.03
N TYR A 250 -8.96 15.63 -1.06
CA TYR A 250 -8.38 16.46 -2.11
C TYR A 250 -8.87 16.13 -3.52
N GLY A 251 -8.90 14.85 -3.89
CA GLY A 251 -9.08 14.40 -5.28
C GLY A 251 -10.51 14.41 -5.78
N VAL A 252 -11.48 14.36 -4.88
CA VAL A 252 -12.91 14.26 -5.21
C VAL A 252 -13.73 15.40 -4.61
N THR A 253 -14.93 15.58 -5.13
CA THR A 253 -15.89 16.57 -4.64
C THR A 253 -16.64 16.13 -3.38
N ASN A 254 -16.87 14.83 -3.20
CA ASN A 254 -17.38 14.25 -1.97
C ASN A 254 -16.26 13.49 -1.25
N PRO A 255 -15.67 14.04 -0.19
CA PRO A 255 -14.43 13.52 0.37
C PRO A 255 -14.60 12.25 1.21
N VAL A 256 -15.84 11.89 1.56
CA VAL A 256 -16.10 10.74 2.42
C VAL A 256 -17.19 9.86 1.78
N THR A 257 -16.82 8.61 1.53
CA THR A 257 -17.74 7.51 1.24
C THR A 257 -17.69 6.56 2.43
N GLN A 258 -18.76 6.54 3.23
CA GLN A 258 -18.84 5.71 4.43
C GLN A 258 -18.83 4.21 4.09
N PRO A 259 -18.32 3.35 4.99
CA PRO A 259 -18.45 1.90 4.86
C PRO A 259 -19.90 1.49 4.58
N ASN A 260 -20.10 0.60 3.59
CA ASN A 260 -21.40 0.05 3.25
C ASN A 260 -21.48 -1.44 3.58
N ALA A 261 -21.83 -1.74 4.83
CA ALA A 261 -22.00 -3.11 5.28
C ALA A 261 -23.30 -3.79 4.79
N LYS A 262 -24.15 -3.09 4.00
CA LYS A 262 -25.46 -3.61 3.57
C LYS A 262 -25.44 -4.24 2.19
N THR A 263 -24.57 -3.78 1.29
CA THR A 263 -24.46 -4.28 -0.09
C THR A 263 -22.99 -4.38 -0.49
N PHE A 264 -22.38 -5.52 -0.17
CA PHE A 264 -20.99 -5.82 -0.53
C PHE A 264 -20.83 -6.06 -2.05
N GLY A 265 -19.64 -5.78 -2.57
CA GLY A 265 -19.25 -6.08 -3.95
C GLY A 265 -19.90 -5.19 -5.02
N SER A 266 -20.54 -4.09 -4.62
CA SER A 266 -21.13 -3.13 -5.57
C SER A 266 -20.05 -2.24 -6.18
N VAL A 267 -20.20 -1.89 -7.46
CA VAL A 267 -19.40 -0.83 -8.08
C VAL A 267 -19.95 0.52 -7.60
N TYR A 268 -19.06 1.36 -7.07
CA TYR A 268 -19.43 2.67 -6.56
C TYR A 268 -19.45 3.69 -7.69
N PRO A 269 -20.37 4.68 -7.68
CA PRO A 269 -20.39 5.75 -8.68
C PRO A 269 -19.04 6.41 -8.82
N GLU A 270 -18.65 6.78 -10.03
CA GLU A 270 -17.44 7.57 -10.24
C GLU A 270 -17.62 8.95 -9.59
N GLU A 271 -16.99 9.20 -8.44
CA GLU A 271 -17.10 10.51 -7.80
C GLU A 271 -16.46 11.57 -8.70
N PRO A 272 -17.10 12.74 -8.89
CA PRO A 272 -16.52 13.80 -9.68
C PRO A 272 -15.20 14.27 -9.04
N LEU A 273 -14.15 14.32 -9.87
CA LEU A 273 -12.84 14.83 -9.45
C LEU A 273 -12.94 16.31 -9.05
N SER A 274 -12.17 16.71 -8.05
CA SER A 274 -12.14 18.08 -7.57
C SER A 274 -11.51 19.02 -8.60
N SER A 275 -11.91 20.30 -8.58
CA SER A 275 -11.30 21.31 -9.44
C SER A 275 -9.80 21.52 -9.14
N ALA A 276 -9.37 21.27 -7.90
CA ALA A 276 -7.98 21.36 -7.49
C ALA A 276 -7.13 20.25 -8.13
N LEU A 277 -7.63 19.01 -8.13
CA LEU A 277 -6.95 17.89 -8.79
C LEU A 277 -6.92 18.06 -10.31
N LEU A 278 -8.02 18.49 -10.93
CA LEU A 278 -8.05 18.76 -12.38
C LEU A 278 -6.99 19.78 -12.80
N LYS A 279 -6.80 20.85 -12.02
CA LYS A 279 -5.71 21.83 -12.25
C LYS A 279 -4.32 21.21 -12.11
N GLN A 280 -4.13 20.23 -11.21
CA GLN A 280 -2.85 19.53 -11.09
C GLN A 280 -2.60 18.61 -12.28
N TYR A 281 -3.62 17.90 -12.79
CA TYR A 281 -3.49 17.13 -14.03
C TYR A 281 -3.01 18.02 -15.18
N ASP A 282 -3.66 19.18 -15.37
CA ASP A 282 -3.27 20.14 -16.41
C ASP A 282 -1.83 20.62 -16.23
N LYS A 283 -1.46 21.01 -14.99
CA LYS A 283 -0.10 21.47 -14.66
C LYS A 283 0.96 20.38 -14.86
N SER A 284 0.61 19.14 -14.55
CA SER A 284 1.47 17.96 -14.68
C SER A 284 1.50 17.43 -16.10
N GLY A 285 0.84 18.08 -17.06
CA GLY A 285 0.91 17.75 -18.48
C GLY A 285 0.10 16.52 -18.90
N PHE A 286 -0.79 15.99 -18.05
CA PHE A 286 -1.66 14.89 -18.43
C PHE A 286 -2.70 15.39 -19.44
N ASN A 287 -2.70 14.80 -20.63
CA ASN A 287 -3.62 15.19 -21.70
C ASN A 287 -4.03 13.98 -22.56
N GLY A 288 -4.99 14.17 -23.48
CA GLY A 288 -5.37 13.15 -24.46
C GLY A 288 -5.88 11.84 -23.84
N THR A 289 -5.45 10.70 -24.38
CA THR A 289 -5.81 9.37 -23.86
C THR A 289 -5.18 9.09 -22.50
N TRP A 290 -3.95 9.57 -22.26
CA TRP A 290 -3.25 9.42 -20.99
C TRP A 290 -4.08 10.02 -19.84
N LEU A 291 -4.62 11.22 -20.03
CA LEU A 291 -5.52 11.83 -19.05
C LEU A 291 -6.80 11.02 -18.85
N LYS A 292 -7.36 10.40 -19.90
CA LYS A 292 -8.58 9.59 -19.79
C LYS A 292 -8.35 8.34 -18.95
N GLU A 293 -7.24 7.64 -19.17
CA GLU A 293 -6.82 6.46 -18.41
C GLU A 293 -6.66 6.82 -16.92
N TRP A 294 -5.86 7.83 -16.61
CA TRP A 294 -5.51 8.15 -15.22
C TRP A 294 -6.64 8.82 -14.42
N LYS A 295 -7.63 9.44 -15.08
CA LYS A 295 -8.83 9.96 -14.39
C LYS A 295 -9.75 8.88 -13.86
N ASN A 296 -9.54 7.60 -14.18
CA ASN A 296 -10.34 6.48 -13.70
C ASN A 296 -9.84 5.88 -12.38
N TYR A 297 -8.84 6.49 -11.72
CA TYR A 297 -8.36 6.06 -10.42
C TYR A 297 -8.85 7.00 -9.32
N ARG A 298 -9.11 6.46 -8.13
CA ARG A 298 -9.53 7.20 -6.93
C ARG A 298 -8.64 6.85 -5.76
N LEU A 299 -8.26 7.86 -4.98
CA LEU A 299 -7.63 7.65 -3.69
C LEU A 299 -8.69 7.05 -2.75
N LYS A 300 -8.35 5.94 -2.10
CA LYS A 300 -9.16 5.40 -0.99
C LYS A 300 -8.82 6.03 0.34
N GLY A 301 -7.58 6.44 0.51
CA GLY A 301 -7.09 7.13 1.69
C GLY A 301 -5.58 7.13 1.76
N SER A 302 -5.08 7.95 2.68
CA SER A 302 -3.67 8.01 3.04
C SER A 302 -3.46 7.76 4.54
N MET A 303 -2.30 7.20 4.89
CA MET A 303 -1.86 7.01 6.26
C MET A 303 -0.49 7.64 6.47
N ILE A 304 -0.34 8.33 7.61
CA ILE A 304 0.91 8.96 8.07
C ILE A 304 1.24 8.60 9.53
N ASN A 305 0.35 7.87 10.19
CA ASN A 305 0.51 7.44 11.55
C ASN A 305 -0.17 6.09 11.79
N PHE A 306 0.24 5.43 12.86
CA PHE A 306 -0.29 4.13 13.29
C PHE A 306 -1.66 4.23 13.95
N THR A 307 -1.99 5.40 14.50
CA THR A 307 -3.23 5.63 15.25
C THR A 307 -3.88 6.95 14.85
N ASP A 308 -5.20 7.00 14.99
CA ASP A 308 -6.00 8.21 14.80
C ASP A 308 -5.88 9.16 16.01
N SER A 309 -6.58 10.29 15.97
CA SER A 309 -6.59 11.27 17.07
C SER A 309 -7.22 10.76 18.37
N TYR A 310 -7.93 9.63 18.33
CA TYR A 310 -8.55 8.98 19.47
C TYR A 310 -7.69 7.82 20.01
N GLY A 311 -6.56 7.53 19.39
CA GLY A 311 -5.67 6.44 19.74
C GLY A 311 -6.10 5.07 19.20
N ASN A 312 -7.12 5.01 18.33
CA ASN A 312 -7.48 3.77 17.66
C ASN A 312 -6.46 3.45 16.56
N ALA A 313 -6.25 2.17 16.27
CA ALA A 313 -5.44 1.77 15.12
C ALA A 313 -5.96 2.40 13.82
N SER A 314 -5.07 3.04 13.08
CA SER A 314 -5.39 3.55 11.75
C SER A 314 -5.46 2.39 10.76
N LEU A 315 -6.61 2.28 10.09
CA LEU A 315 -6.89 1.24 9.10
C LEU A 315 -6.96 1.85 7.70
N LEU A 316 -6.33 1.16 6.76
CA LEU A 316 -6.38 1.45 5.34
C LEU A 316 -6.10 0.15 4.60
N GLY A 317 -6.91 -0.14 3.58
CA GLY A 317 -6.75 -1.33 2.76
C GLY A 317 -7.39 -1.12 1.40
N ASN A 318 -6.90 -1.85 0.43
CA ASN A 318 -7.37 -1.92 -0.95
C ASN A 318 -8.21 -3.19 -1.13
N SER A 319 -9.35 -3.07 -1.81
CA SER A 319 -10.25 -4.19 -2.07
C SER A 319 -9.61 -5.29 -2.92
N VAL A 320 -8.58 -4.94 -3.70
CA VAL A 320 -7.83 -5.86 -4.55
C VAL A 320 -6.58 -6.36 -3.84
N THR A 321 -5.71 -5.46 -3.38
CA THR A 321 -4.40 -5.82 -2.81
C THR A 321 -4.53 -6.55 -1.47
N GLU A 322 -5.49 -6.16 -0.62
CA GLU A 322 -5.74 -6.77 0.68
C GLU A 322 -7.01 -7.64 0.71
N SER A 323 -7.46 -8.10 -0.46
CA SER A 323 -8.61 -9.01 -0.58
C SER A 323 -8.51 -10.16 0.43
N GLY A 324 -9.56 -10.37 1.22
CA GLY A 324 -9.59 -11.40 2.26
C GLY A 324 -9.16 -10.94 3.66
N PHE A 325 -8.52 -9.78 3.79
CA PHE A 325 -8.15 -9.19 5.10
C PHE A 325 -8.31 -7.66 5.18
N VAL A 326 -8.93 -7.02 4.19
CA VAL A 326 -9.22 -5.56 4.13
C VAL A 326 -9.75 -5.02 5.46
N ALA A 327 -10.61 -5.77 6.14
CA ALA A 327 -11.27 -5.37 7.39
C ALA A 327 -10.31 -5.03 8.55
N THR A 328 -9.12 -5.60 8.54
CA THR A 328 -8.09 -5.35 9.56
C THR A 328 -6.83 -4.74 8.99
N SER A 329 -6.84 -4.45 7.69
CA SER A 329 -5.70 -3.94 6.95
C SER A 329 -5.23 -2.60 7.53
N SER A 330 -3.93 -2.54 7.75
CA SER A 330 -3.20 -1.33 8.09
C SER A 330 -1.86 -1.39 7.38
N CYS A 331 -1.68 -0.58 6.32
CA CYS A 331 -0.44 -0.60 5.55
C CYS A 331 0.76 -0.35 6.47
N MET A 332 0.71 0.73 7.27
CA MET A 332 1.78 1.07 8.21
C MET A 332 1.94 0.03 9.32
N GLY A 333 0.85 -0.40 9.96
CA GLY A 333 0.91 -1.38 11.05
C GLY A 333 1.54 -2.69 10.59
N CYS A 334 1.09 -3.21 9.44
CA CYS A 334 1.63 -4.44 8.87
C CYS A 334 3.08 -4.27 8.41
N HIS A 335 3.42 -3.17 7.72
CA HIS A 335 4.78 -2.93 7.24
C HIS A 335 5.78 -2.60 8.35
N SER A 336 5.33 -2.11 9.51
CA SER A 336 6.22 -1.89 10.67
C SER A 336 6.92 -3.16 11.14
N ARG A 337 6.35 -4.33 10.85
CA ARG A 337 6.91 -5.65 11.17
C ARG A 337 7.93 -6.15 10.15
N ALA A 338 8.21 -5.40 9.08
CA ALA A 338 9.26 -5.77 8.14
C ALA A 338 10.61 -5.77 8.86
N ALA A 339 11.12 -6.94 9.23
CA ALA A 339 12.33 -7.08 10.04
C ALA A 339 13.13 -8.34 9.73
N VAL A 340 14.41 -8.29 10.07
CA VAL A 340 15.39 -9.35 9.84
C VAL A 340 16.06 -9.78 11.14
N THR A 341 16.42 -11.06 11.22
CA THR A 341 17.23 -11.63 12.30
C THR A 341 18.70 -11.26 12.14
N SER A 342 19.53 -11.55 13.14
CA SER A 342 20.99 -11.43 13.06
C SER A 342 21.62 -12.28 11.95
N ALA A 343 20.91 -13.27 11.43
CA ALA A 343 21.33 -14.09 10.29
C ALA A 343 20.86 -13.53 8.94
N GLY A 344 20.25 -12.34 8.91
CA GLY A 344 19.70 -11.73 7.69
C GLY A 344 18.45 -12.43 7.14
N GLN A 345 17.80 -13.26 7.96
CA GLN A 345 16.58 -13.98 7.60
C GLN A 345 15.34 -13.18 8.03
N LYS A 346 14.19 -13.42 7.40
CA LYS A 346 12.92 -12.84 7.82
C LYS A 346 12.60 -13.16 9.29
N ALA A 347 12.31 -12.15 10.10
CA ALA A 347 12.02 -12.30 11.52
C ALA A 347 10.59 -12.80 11.80
N PHE A 348 9.62 -12.38 11.00
CA PHE A 348 8.20 -12.61 11.27
C PHE A 348 7.46 -13.32 10.12
N PRO A 349 6.43 -14.14 10.42
CA PRO A 349 5.53 -14.63 9.39
C PRO A 349 4.75 -13.47 8.74
N PHE A 350 4.35 -13.66 7.48
CA PHE A 350 3.60 -12.63 6.75
C PHE A 350 2.13 -12.57 7.22
N PHE A 351 1.48 -13.73 7.34
CA PHE A 351 0.14 -13.92 7.89
C PHE A 351 0.17 -15.00 8.98
N GLY A 352 -0.74 -14.95 9.95
CA GLY A 352 -0.89 -15.98 11.00
C GLY A 352 -0.77 -15.49 12.45
N GLU A 353 -0.95 -14.20 12.73
CA GLU A 353 -0.87 -13.66 14.09
C GLU A 353 -2.24 -13.18 14.59
N LEU A 354 -2.66 -13.67 15.76
CA LEU A 354 -3.64 -13.01 16.62
C LEU A 354 -3.41 -13.34 18.10
N PRO A 355 -3.72 -12.43 19.05
CA PRO A 355 -4.55 -11.22 18.86
C PRO A 355 -3.97 -9.91 19.43
N SER A 356 -4.20 -8.81 18.73
CA SER A 356 -4.58 -7.53 19.39
C SER A 356 -5.49 -6.63 18.53
N THR A 357 -6.17 -7.16 17.51
CA THR A 357 -6.99 -6.33 16.62
C THR A 357 -8.47 -6.45 16.94
N ALA A 358 -9.15 -5.32 17.16
CA ALA A 358 -10.60 -5.25 17.06
C ALA A 358 -10.98 -5.37 15.58
N ALA A 359 -11.62 -6.46 15.17
CA ALA A 359 -12.31 -6.52 13.89
C ALA A 359 -13.47 -5.51 13.89
N ILE A 360 -13.73 -4.86 12.76
CA ILE A 360 -14.90 -3.98 12.62
C ILE A 360 -16.15 -4.84 12.45
N GLY A 361 -16.94 -5.02 13.52
CA GLY A 361 -18.27 -5.60 13.45
C GLY A 361 -18.37 -7.06 12.96
N ASN A 362 -19.59 -7.52 12.68
CA ASN A 362 -19.85 -8.83 12.10
C ASN A 362 -19.68 -8.76 10.58
N ILE A 363 -18.48 -9.05 10.09
CA ILE A 363 -18.19 -9.13 8.64
C ILE A 363 -18.42 -10.56 8.18
N PRO A 364 -19.21 -10.80 7.11
CA PRO A 364 -19.36 -12.14 6.57
C PRO A 364 -18.00 -12.74 6.20
N ALA A 365 -17.78 -14.02 6.48
CA ALA A 365 -16.49 -14.68 6.29
C ALA A 365 -15.99 -14.61 4.85
N GLU A 366 -16.93 -14.56 3.89
CA GLU A 366 -16.68 -14.39 2.46
C GLU A 366 -16.11 -13.02 2.06
N TYR A 367 -16.19 -11.99 2.93
CA TYR A 367 -15.85 -10.60 2.58
C TYR A 367 -14.69 -9.97 3.37
N GLY A 368 -14.08 -10.60 4.39
CA GLY A 368 -12.93 -9.90 5.00
C GLY A 368 -12.27 -10.42 6.28
N LEU A 369 -12.50 -11.67 6.69
CA LEU A 369 -11.86 -12.22 7.91
C LEU A 369 -11.14 -13.55 7.64
N GLN A 370 -10.59 -13.74 6.45
CA GLN A 370 -9.76 -14.93 6.19
C GLN A 370 -8.46 -14.88 6.99
N PHE A 371 -7.92 -13.66 7.18
CA PHE A 371 -6.74 -13.41 7.98
C PHE A 371 -6.92 -12.11 8.78
N LEU A 372 -6.31 -12.05 9.96
CA LEU A 372 -6.13 -10.79 10.66
C LEU A 372 -4.67 -10.36 10.51
N THR A 373 -4.49 -9.04 10.34
CA THR A 373 -3.17 -8.43 10.11
C THR A 373 -2.79 -7.51 11.26
N ALA A 374 -1.49 -7.32 11.46
CA ALA A 374 -1.01 -6.39 12.47
C ALA A 374 -1.46 -4.96 12.13
N ASN A 375 -2.07 -4.29 13.10
CA ASN A 375 -2.46 -2.89 13.01
C ASN A 375 -2.16 -2.16 14.32
N GLY A 376 -2.16 -0.83 14.27
CA GLY A 376 -1.71 0.00 15.37
C GLY A 376 -0.19 0.17 15.43
N ALA A 377 0.29 0.73 16.53
CA ALA A 377 1.71 1.02 16.72
C ALA A 377 2.51 -0.27 16.96
N PRO A 378 3.74 -0.39 16.43
CA PRO A 378 4.58 -1.56 16.66
C PRO A 378 4.88 -1.70 18.15
N ASN A 379 4.85 -2.93 18.66
CA ASN A 379 5.23 -3.24 20.03
C ASN A 379 6.77 -3.32 20.13
N PRO A 380 7.46 -2.44 20.88
CA PRO A 380 8.91 -2.47 20.98
C PRO A 380 9.47 -3.80 21.52
N ALA A 381 8.68 -4.52 22.32
CA ALA A 381 9.10 -5.82 22.85
C ALA A 381 9.25 -6.91 21.77
N ASP A 382 8.70 -6.69 20.57
CA ASP A 382 8.86 -7.59 19.44
C ASP A 382 10.26 -7.46 18.82
N PHE A 383 10.93 -6.32 19.00
CA PHE A 383 12.23 -6.02 18.39
C PHE A 383 13.39 -6.08 19.38
N TYR A 384 13.11 -5.94 20.69
CA TYR A 384 14.12 -5.87 21.74
C TYR A 384 13.79 -6.80 22.91
N HIS A 385 14.79 -7.52 23.42
CA HIS A 385 14.68 -8.10 24.76
C HIS A 385 14.57 -6.99 25.80
N ARG A 386 13.59 -7.09 26.71
CA ARG A 386 13.45 -6.13 27.82
C ARG A 386 14.74 -6.01 28.62
N ALA A 387 15.13 -4.78 28.93
CA ALA A 387 16.15 -4.48 29.93
C ALA A 387 15.75 -5.14 31.27
N GLY A 388 16.71 -5.79 31.95
CA GLY A 388 16.49 -6.37 33.27
C GLY A 388 16.27 -7.88 33.34
N ASN A 389 16.61 -8.66 32.31
CA ASN A 389 16.88 -10.08 32.53
C ASN A 389 18.18 -10.17 33.36
N LEU A 390 18.04 -10.37 34.67
CA LEU A 390 19.02 -10.16 35.76
C LEU A 390 20.39 -10.88 35.60
N ASN A 391 20.58 -11.66 34.54
CA ASN A 391 21.78 -12.44 34.28
C ASN A 391 22.75 -11.79 33.29
N ASN A 392 22.32 -10.79 32.52
CA ASN A 392 23.18 -10.08 31.57
C ASN A 392 23.16 -8.58 31.89
N ASN A 393 24.30 -8.01 32.27
CA ASN A 393 24.55 -6.59 32.58
C ASN A 393 24.30 -5.62 31.40
N ASN A 394 23.22 -5.78 30.63
CA ASN A 394 22.82 -4.87 29.55
C ASN A 394 21.60 -4.03 30.00
N PRO A 395 21.82 -2.77 30.44
CA PRO A 395 20.74 -1.89 30.88
C PRO A 395 19.86 -1.35 29.73
N TYR A 396 20.21 -1.63 28.46
CA TYR A 396 19.55 -1.04 27.28
C TYR A 396 18.70 -2.02 26.48
N GLY A 397 18.61 -3.30 26.90
CA GLY A 397 17.97 -4.35 26.11
C GLY A 397 18.85 -4.78 24.92
N THR A 398 18.60 -5.98 24.41
CA THR A 398 19.35 -6.53 23.26
C THR A 398 18.43 -6.57 22.05
N LEU A 399 18.85 -5.98 20.93
CA LEU A 399 18.15 -6.06 19.65
C LEU A 399 17.97 -7.52 19.25
N GLN A 400 16.73 -7.95 19.03
CA GLN A 400 16.37 -9.27 18.52
C GLN A 400 16.27 -9.25 17.00
N PHE A 401 15.52 -8.28 16.47
CA PHE A 401 15.25 -8.15 15.05
C PHE A 401 15.47 -6.70 14.62
N LEU A 402 16.19 -6.51 13.52
CA LEU A 402 16.39 -5.20 12.93
C LEU A 402 15.23 -4.88 12.00
N GLN A 403 14.48 -3.81 12.29
CA GLN A 403 13.44 -3.32 11.39
C GLN A 403 14.09 -2.80 10.09
N THR A 404 13.45 -3.09 8.97
CA THR A 404 13.89 -2.73 7.61
C THR A 404 13.18 -1.47 7.09
N ASP A 405 12.83 -0.57 8.02
CA ASP A 405 12.15 0.71 7.75
C ASP A 405 10.99 0.56 6.76
N PHE A 406 10.06 -0.35 7.09
CA PHE A 406 8.82 -0.66 6.36
C PHE A 406 8.98 -1.39 5.01
N VAL A 407 10.21 -1.64 4.53
CA VAL A 407 10.45 -2.28 3.22
C VAL A 407 10.45 -3.81 3.35
N TRP A 408 9.27 -4.43 3.20
CA TRP A 408 9.07 -5.88 3.29
C TRP A 408 9.89 -6.70 2.27
N ALA A 409 10.27 -6.12 1.14
CA ALA A 409 11.04 -6.87 0.14
C ALA A 409 12.43 -7.27 0.63
N ILE A 410 13.05 -6.51 1.54
CA ILE A 410 14.34 -6.88 2.15
C ILE A 410 14.24 -8.26 2.82
N PRO A 411 13.40 -8.46 3.86
CA PRO A 411 13.31 -9.76 4.51
C PRO A 411 12.64 -10.85 3.65
N MET A 412 11.80 -10.50 2.68
CA MET A 412 11.03 -11.49 1.90
C MET A 412 11.74 -12.00 0.65
N ARG A 413 12.42 -11.12 -0.06
CA ARG A 413 12.97 -11.40 -1.39
C ARG A 413 14.45 -11.71 -1.34
N ALA A 414 15.21 -11.13 -0.41
CA ALA A 414 16.63 -11.40 -0.28
C ALA A 414 16.90 -12.91 -0.08
N LYS A 415 17.75 -13.46 -0.95
CA LYS A 415 18.18 -14.86 -0.93
C LYS A 415 19.60 -14.99 -0.38
N SER A 416 19.96 -16.18 0.06
CA SER A 416 21.34 -16.52 0.43
C SER A 416 22.15 -16.81 -0.82
N ILE A 417 23.43 -16.43 -0.83
CA ILE A 417 24.36 -16.81 -1.90
C ILE A 417 24.54 -18.33 -2.02
N ASN A 418 24.28 -19.06 -0.93
CA ASN A 418 24.44 -20.52 -0.86
C ASN A 418 23.11 -21.27 -1.05
N GLN A 419 22.04 -20.57 -1.43
CA GLN A 419 20.75 -21.21 -1.63
C GLN A 419 20.82 -22.14 -2.84
N THR A 420 20.91 -23.44 -2.59
CA THR A 420 20.71 -24.47 -3.60
C THR A 420 19.22 -24.48 -3.98
N THR A 421 18.93 -24.52 -5.27
CA THR A 421 17.57 -24.71 -5.81
C THR A 421 16.88 -25.89 -5.10
N PRO A 422 15.60 -25.77 -4.72
CA PRO A 422 14.79 -26.92 -4.34
C PRO A 422 14.80 -28.02 -5.40
#